data_AF-A0A960FZ34-F1
#
_entry.id   AF-A0A960FZ34-F1
#
_cell.length_a   1.000
_cell.length_b   1.000
_cell.length_c   1.000
_cell.angle_alpha   90.00
_cell.angle_beta   90.00
_cell.angle_gamma   90.00
#
_symmetry.space_group_name_H-M   'P 1'
#
loop_
_entity.id
_entity.type
_entity.pdbx_description
1 polymer ?
#
loop_
_entity_poly.entity_id
_entity_poly.type
_entity_poly.pdbx_seq_one_letter_code
_entity_poly.pdbx_strand_id
1 'polypeptide(L)'
;MPPKKKVAGLIKLQIQAGQANPAPPVGPALGQHGVNIMEFCKAYNAATESQRGHVIPAEITVYEDRSFTFITKTPPAAKLILKAAGLQKGAGHR
;
A
#
# COMPACT_ATOMS: atom_id res chain seq x y z
N MET A 1 -3.02 -3.87 21.49
CA MET A 1 -3.15 -5.15 20.74
C MET A 1 -4.32 -5.00 19.79
N PRO A 2 -4.15 -4.88 18.46
CA PRO A 2 -5.29 -4.75 17.57
C PRO A 2 -6.07 -6.09 17.57
N PRO A 3 -7.42 -6.04 17.57
CA PRO A 3 -8.26 -7.19 17.84
C PRO A 3 -8.04 -8.29 16.81
N LYS A 4 -8.16 -9.56 17.24
CA LYS A 4 -8.17 -10.79 16.42
C LYS A 4 -9.35 -10.78 15.43
N LYS A 5 -9.36 -9.87 14.46
CA LYS A 5 -10.27 -9.94 13.32
C LYS A 5 -9.78 -11.05 12.41
N LYS A 6 -10.63 -12.05 12.16
CA LYS A 6 -10.29 -13.16 11.26
C LYS A 6 -10.12 -12.61 9.85
N VAL A 7 -8.91 -12.76 9.32
CA VAL A 7 -8.56 -12.35 7.96
C VAL A 7 -9.16 -13.37 7.00
N ALA A 8 -10.07 -12.93 6.14
CA ALA A 8 -10.65 -13.72 5.06
C ALA A 8 -9.69 -13.87 3.89
N GLY A 9 -8.84 -12.86 3.64
CA GLY A 9 -7.87 -12.89 2.55
C GLY A 9 -6.88 -11.73 2.59
N LEU A 10 -5.70 -11.95 2.02
CA LEU A 10 -4.63 -10.96 1.90
C LEU A 10 -4.32 -10.78 0.41
N ILE A 11 -4.39 -9.55 -0.08
CA ILE A 11 -4.19 -9.20 -1.48
C ILE A 11 -3.04 -8.20 -1.54
N LYS A 12 -2.00 -8.50 -2.32
CA LYS A 12 -0.84 -7.62 -2.51
C LYS A 12 -0.83 -7.12 -3.94
N LEU A 13 -0.89 -5.80 -4.12
CA LEU A 13 -0.90 -5.15 -5.42
C LEU A 13 0.22 -4.12 -5.48
N GLN A 14 0.81 -3.95 -6.66
CA GLN A 14 1.80 -2.90 -6.92
C GLN A 14 1.15 -1.86 -7.82
N ILE A 15 1.00 -0.64 -7.32
CA ILE A 15 0.27 0.41 -8.02
C ILE A 15 1.13 1.68 -8.01
N GLN A 16 1.15 2.39 -9.13
CA GLN A 16 1.81 3.70 -9.18
C GLN A 16 1.12 4.67 -8.23
N ALA A 17 1.91 5.38 -7.42
CA ALA A 17 1.42 6.39 -6.49
C ALA A 17 0.59 7.46 -7.20
N GLY A 18 -0.58 7.77 -6.65
CA GLY A 18 -1.54 8.71 -7.23
C GLY A 18 -2.18 8.27 -8.54
N GLN A 19 -1.94 7.03 -8.99
CA GLN A 19 -2.45 6.45 -10.24
C GLN A 19 -3.09 5.07 -10.02
N ALA A 20 -3.77 4.86 -8.89
CA ALA A 20 -4.67 3.73 -8.73
C ALA A 20 -5.89 3.89 -9.63
N ASN A 21 -6.11 2.88 -10.48
CA ASN A 21 -7.22 2.81 -11.41
C ASN A 21 -7.89 1.43 -11.27
N PRO A 22 -9.23 1.32 -11.37
CA PRO A 22 -9.96 0.04 -11.33
C PRO A 22 -9.66 -0.91 -12.51
N ALA A 23 -8.64 -0.64 -13.31
CA ALA A 23 -8.25 -1.48 -14.44
C ALA A 23 -7.88 -2.92 -13.99
N PRO A 24 -8.05 -3.92 -14.87
CA PRO A 24 -7.47 -5.24 -14.65
C PRO A 24 -5.94 -5.07 -14.56
N PRO A 25 -5.24 -5.47 -13.47
CA PRO A 25 -5.49 -6.58 -12.54
C PRO A 25 -6.07 -6.22 -11.15
N VAL A 26 -6.26 -4.93 -10.84
CA VAL A 26 -6.70 -4.45 -9.52
C VAL A 26 -8.20 -4.64 -9.33
N GLY A 27 -8.99 -4.31 -10.36
CA GLY A 27 -10.45 -4.40 -10.32
C GLY A 27 -10.97 -5.81 -10.03
N PRO A 28 -10.62 -6.83 -10.83
CA PRO A 28 -11.09 -8.20 -10.60
C PRO A 28 -10.62 -8.77 -9.25
N ALA A 29 -9.36 -8.51 -8.88
CA ALA A 29 -8.76 -9.05 -7.66
C ALA A 29 -9.40 -8.49 -6.37
N LEU A 30 -9.82 -7.23 -6.35
CA LEU A 30 -10.50 -6.65 -5.20
C LEU A 30 -12.02 -6.91 -5.24
N GLY A 31 -12.62 -6.84 -6.43
CA GLY A 31 -14.04 -7.06 -6.64
C GLY A 31 -14.49 -8.48 -6.27
N GLN A 32 -13.68 -9.51 -6.56
CA GLN A 32 -13.98 -10.90 -6.19
C GLN A 32 -14.08 -11.12 -4.66
N HIS A 33 -13.44 -10.25 -3.87
CA HIS A 33 -13.47 -10.29 -2.40
C HIS A 33 -14.48 -9.31 -1.79
N GLY A 34 -15.31 -8.66 -2.61
CA GLY A 34 -16.31 -7.69 -2.16
C GLY A 34 -15.71 -6.37 -1.66
N VAL A 35 -14.48 -6.05 -2.05
CA VAL A 35 -13.82 -4.79 -1.68
C VAL A 35 -14.24 -3.69 -2.64
N ASN A 36 -14.51 -2.49 -2.10
CA ASN A 36 -14.93 -1.34 -2.89
C ASN A 36 -13.74 -0.72 -3.64
N ILE A 37 -13.57 -1.11 -4.91
CA ILE A 37 -12.40 -0.75 -5.74
C ILE A 37 -12.24 0.77 -5.89
N MET A 38 -13.35 1.50 -6.07
CA MET A 38 -13.32 2.97 -6.23
C MET A 38 -12.86 3.67 -4.96
N GLU A 39 -13.34 3.20 -3.81
CA GLU A 39 -12.96 3.74 -2.50
C GLU A 39 -11.48 3.46 -2.21
N PHE A 40 -11.03 2.24 -2.49
CA PHE A 40 -9.62 1.89 -2.42
C PHE A 40 -8.77 2.77 -3.34
N CYS A 41 -9.16 2.97 -4.61
CA CYS A 41 -8.41 3.80 -5.54
C CYS A 41 -8.31 5.26 -5.07
N LYS A 42 -9.41 5.86 -4.57
CA LYS A 42 -9.39 7.22 -4.00
C LYS A 42 -8.53 7.32 -2.76
N ALA A 43 -8.72 6.41 -1.79
CA ALA A 43 -7.99 6.42 -0.53
C ALA A 43 -6.49 6.16 -0.77
N TYR A 44 -6.15 5.26 -1.69
CA TYR A 44 -4.78 5.00 -2.12
C TYR A 44 -4.16 6.21 -2.81
N ASN A 45 -4.86 6.86 -3.74
CA ASN A 45 -4.34 8.03 -4.44
C ASN A 45 -4.11 9.20 -3.49
N ALA A 46 -5.00 9.42 -2.52
CA ALA A 46 -4.82 10.43 -1.48
C ALA A 46 -3.61 10.10 -0.58
N ALA A 47 -3.49 8.85 -0.11
CA ALA A 47 -2.38 8.43 0.76
C ALA A 47 -1.02 8.37 0.05
N THR A 48 -1.01 8.16 -1.27
CA THR A 48 0.21 8.08 -2.09
C THR A 48 0.44 9.35 -2.91
N GLU A 49 -0.36 10.40 -2.72
CA GLU A 49 -0.23 11.65 -3.46
C GLU A 49 1.16 12.29 -3.24
N SER A 50 1.66 12.24 -2.01
CA SER A 50 3.01 12.73 -1.66
C SER A 50 4.14 11.88 -2.25
N GLN A 51 3.84 10.73 -2.86
CA GLN A 51 4.79 9.75 -3.38
C GLN A 51 4.63 9.54 -4.89
N ARG A 52 3.84 10.40 -5.56
CA ARG A 52 3.62 10.38 -7.02
C ARG A 52 4.96 10.25 -7.76
N GLY A 53 5.02 9.29 -8.69
CA GLY A 53 6.24 8.93 -9.43
C GLY A 53 6.95 7.66 -8.94
N HIS A 54 6.49 7.04 -7.85
CA HIS A 54 6.99 5.76 -7.37
C HIS A 54 5.92 4.65 -7.41
N VAL A 55 6.36 3.41 -7.63
CA VAL A 55 5.48 2.23 -7.48
C VAL A 55 5.39 1.89 -6.00
N ILE A 56 4.19 1.94 -5.47
CA ILE A 56 3.90 1.71 -4.05
C ILE A 56 3.20 0.35 -3.92
N PRO A 57 3.70 -0.56 -3.07
CA PRO A 57 2.97 -1.78 -2.77
C PRO A 57 1.78 -1.47 -1.85
N ALA A 58 0.59 -1.87 -2.25
CA ALA A 58 -0.61 -1.90 -1.41
C ALA A 58 -0.84 -3.31 -0.90
N GLU A 59 -1.03 -3.46 0.41
CA GLU A 59 -1.44 -4.72 1.02
C GLU A 59 -2.86 -4.55 1.58
N ILE A 60 -3.83 -5.20 0.94
CA ILE A 60 -5.24 -5.17 1.32
C ILE A 60 -5.54 -6.44 2.12
N THR A 61 -6.01 -6.25 3.34
CA THR A 61 -6.47 -7.30 4.22
C THR A 61 -7.99 -7.27 4.24
N VAL A 62 -8.61 -8.34 3.75
CA VAL A 62 -10.07 -8.52 3.78
C VAL A 62 -10.40 -9.35 5.01
N TYR A 63 -11.40 -8.94 5.78
CA TYR A 63 -11.89 -9.65 6.95
C TYR A 63 -13.20 -10.39 6.63
N GLU A 64 -13.56 -11.39 7.43
CA GLU A 64 -14.80 -12.16 7.23
C GLU A 64 -16.08 -11.31 7.37
N ASP A 65 -16.01 -10.17 8.06
CA ASP A 65 -17.11 -9.22 8.24
C ASP A 65 -17.36 -8.34 7.00
N ARG A 66 -16.72 -8.65 5.86
CA ARG A 66 -16.69 -7.84 4.62
C ARG A 66 -16.03 -6.48 4.78
N SER A 67 -15.42 -6.20 5.93
CA SER A 67 -14.54 -5.05 6.08
C SER A 67 -13.22 -5.33 5.38
N PHE A 68 -12.59 -4.28 4.88
CA PHE A 68 -11.23 -4.34 4.36
C PHE A 68 -10.39 -3.26 5.01
N THR A 69 -9.13 -3.54 5.23
CA THR A 69 -8.11 -2.55 5.56
C THR A 69 -7.04 -2.62 4.50
N PHE A 70 -6.47 -1.47 4.14
CA PHE A 70 -5.33 -1.44 3.24
C PHE A 70 -4.19 -0.71 3.90
N ILE A 71 -2.99 -1.22 3.70
CA ILE A 71 -1.75 -0.61 4.16
C ILE A 71 -0.95 -0.28 2.90
N THR A 72 -0.73 1.01 2.68
CA THR A 72 0.24 1.47 1.68
C THR A 72 1.62 1.30 2.28
N LYS A 73 2.41 0.39 1.72
CA LYS A 73 3.82 0.30 2.10
C LYS A 73 4.51 1.51 1.51
N THR A 74 4.94 2.44 2.34
CA THR A 74 5.93 3.43 1.92
C THR A 74 7.16 2.68 1.35
N PRO A 75 7.77 3.16 0.25
CA PRO A 75 9.02 2.60 -0.23
C PRO A 75 9.98 2.74 0.95
N PRO A 76 10.79 1.71 1.22
CA PRO A 76 11.33 1.45 2.55
C PRO A 76 11.80 2.73 3.22
N ALA A 77 11.29 2.95 4.43
CA ALA A 77 11.70 4.03 5.34
C ALA A 77 13.23 4.10 5.56
N ALA A 78 14.01 3.16 5.02
CA ALA A 78 15.43 3.32 4.75
C ALA A 78 15.77 4.67 4.12
N LYS A 79 15.01 5.18 3.12
CA LYS A 79 15.34 6.49 2.54
C LYS A 79 14.92 7.68 3.41
N LEU A 80 13.89 7.57 4.26
CA LEU A 80 13.52 8.66 5.17
C LEU A 80 14.46 8.72 6.38
N ILE A 81 14.94 7.58 6.89
CA ILE A 81 15.98 7.54 7.92
C ILE A 81 17.33 8.01 7.34
N LEU A 82 17.71 7.62 6.12
CA LEU A 82 18.93 8.11 5.46
C LEU A 82 18.89 9.62 5.14
N LYS A 83 17.71 10.20 4.86
CA LYS A 83 17.56 11.64 4.54
C LYS A 83 17.39 12.52 5.79
N ALA A 84 16.75 12.01 6.85
CA ALA A 84 16.64 12.70 8.14
C ALA A 84 17.94 12.59 8.98
N ALA A 85 18.77 11.58 8.74
CA ALA A 85 20.04 11.39 9.44
C ALA A 85 21.24 12.11 8.79
N GLY A 86 21.09 12.81 7.66
CA GLY A 86 22.21 13.49 7.00
C GLY A 86 23.36 12.57 6.56
N LEU A 87 23.17 11.24 6.61
CA LEU A 87 24.17 10.26 6.21
C LEU A 87 24.07 10.02 4.71
N GLN A 88 24.54 11.04 3.99
CA GLN A 88 25.21 10.85 2.71
C GLN A 88 26.21 9.71 2.88
N LYS A 89 26.03 8.63 2.11
CA LYS A 89 26.99 7.52 1.90
C LYS A 89 28.32 7.68 2.64
N GLY A 90 28.49 7.02 3.78
CA GLY A 90 29.78 7.07 4.48
C GLY A 90 29.77 6.36 5.82
N ALA A 91 29.75 5.03 5.81
CA ALA A 91 30.47 4.21 6.80
C ALA A 91 30.18 2.73 6.50
N GLY A 92 31.19 2.01 6.00
CA GLY A 92 31.06 0.59 5.73
C GLY A 92 32.21 -0.10 5.01
N HIS A 93 33.46 0.32 5.27
CA HIS A 93 34.65 -0.56 5.33
C HIS A 93 35.19 -1.23 4.05
N ARG A 94 36.16 -0.58 3.39
CA ARG A 94 37.57 -1.04 3.33
C ARG A 94 38.48 0.15 3.00
#